data_AF-A0A356WZ60-F1
#
_entry.id   AF-A0A356WZ60-F1
#
_cell.length_a   1.000
_cell.length_b   1.000
_cell.length_c   1.000
_cell.angle_alpha   90.00
_cell.angle_beta   90.00
_cell.angle_gamma   90.00
#
_symmetry.space_group_name_H-M   'P 1'
#
loop_
_entity.id
_entity.type
_entity.pdbx_description
1 polymer ?
#
loop_
_entity_poly.entity_id
_entity_poly.type
_entity_poly.pdbx_seq_one_letter_code
_entity_poly.pdbx_strand_id
1 'polypeptide(L)'
;AFVFFFVRMISVGFYEELMTRGYLIPNITEGFTLGKITPQKATIIAITVSSALFGIMHAGNPNSSVTAVINIFLAGVMLAVPFVLTGRLALSIGIHFSWNFFQAGIFGFRVSGLEVRSSLIQIQQGGSDWWTGGAFGPEAGVIGILGILLILATTLLYLKWSGKKLEFSDQFK
;
A
#
# COMPACT_ATOMS: atom_id res chain seq x y z
N ALA A 1 -22.55 5.14 -11.94
CA ALA A 1 -21.53 4.08 -11.92
C ALA A 1 -20.16 4.60 -11.46
N PHE A 2 -19.57 5.58 -12.15
CA PHE A 2 -18.21 6.06 -11.86
C PHE A 2 -18.03 6.73 -10.48
N VAL A 3 -18.97 7.57 -10.04
CA VAL A 3 -18.96 8.19 -8.69
C VAL A 3 -19.00 7.14 -7.59
N PHE A 4 -19.82 6.09 -7.74
CA PHE A 4 -19.87 4.98 -6.78
C PHE A 4 -18.54 4.24 -6.69
N PHE A 5 -17.86 4.04 -7.84
CA PHE A 5 -16.54 3.44 -7.87
C PHE A 5 -15.50 4.31 -7.14
N PHE A 6 -15.49 5.62 -7.40
CA PHE A 6 -14.62 6.57 -6.70
C PHE A 6 -14.81 6.49 -5.17
N VAL A 7 -16.07 6.52 -4.70
CA VAL A 7 -16.39 6.37 -3.27
C VAL A 7 -15.90 5.04 -2.74
N ARG A 8 -16.08 3.93 -3.49
CA ARG A 8 -15.58 2.61 -3.10
C ARG A 8 -14.06 2.61 -2.93
N MET A 9 -13.30 3.21 -3.86
CA MET A 9 -11.84 3.24 -3.77
C MET A 9 -11.36 4.08 -2.58
N ILE A 10 -12.03 5.20 -2.29
CA ILE A 10 -11.74 5.98 -1.09
C ILE A 10 -12.02 5.15 0.16
N SER A 11 -13.16 4.46 0.22
CA SER A 11 -13.51 3.62 1.36
C SER A 11 -12.48 2.50 1.57
N VAL A 12 -12.03 1.84 0.50
CA VAL A 12 -10.98 0.81 0.54
C VAL A 12 -9.68 1.37 1.10
N GLY A 13 -9.14 2.43 0.47
CA GLY A 13 -7.92 3.07 0.95
C GLY A 13 -8.05 3.59 2.38
N PHE A 14 -9.24 4.02 2.81
CA PHE A 14 -9.47 4.47 4.18
C PHE A 14 -9.46 3.29 5.17
N TYR A 15 -10.30 2.27 4.98
CA TYR A 15 -10.45 1.21 5.97
C TYR A 15 -9.19 0.34 6.05
N GLU A 16 -8.53 0.06 4.93
CA GLU A 16 -7.33 -0.78 4.92
C GLU A 16 -6.17 -0.10 5.63
N GLU A 17 -5.95 1.19 5.37
CA GLU A 17 -4.91 1.96 6.04
C GLU A 17 -5.25 2.21 7.52
N LEU A 18 -6.52 2.45 7.85
CA LEU A 18 -6.94 2.60 9.25
C LEU A 18 -6.67 1.32 10.05
N MET A 19 -7.01 0.15 9.52
CA MET A 19 -6.81 -1.13 10.20
C MET A 19 -5.32 -1.51 10.22
N THR A 20 -4.67 -1.53 9.07
CA THR A 20 -3.32 -2.10 8.99
C THR A 20 -2.24 -1.13 9.43
N ARG A 21 -2.40 0.18 9.25
CA ARG A 21 -1.40 1.18 9.65
C ARG A 21 -1.86 1.87 10.93
N GLY A 22 -3.06 2.43 10.93
CA GLY A 22 -3.60 3.19 12.05
C GLY A 22 -3.76 2.40 13.35
N TYR A 23 -4.24 1.15 13.24
CA TYR A 23 -4.47 0.29 14.41
C TYR A 23 -3.27 -0.62 14.69
N LEU A 24 -2.83 -1.44 13.72
CA LEU A 24 -1.78 -2.42 14.01
C LEU A 24 -0.42 -1.81 14.34
N ILE A 25 0.04 -0.79 13.61
CA ILE A 25 1.42 -0.28 13.81
C ILE A 25 1.60 0.31 15.21
N PRO A 26 0.75 1.25 15.70
CA PRO A 26 0.91 1.80 17.04
C PRO A 26 0.83 0.73 18.14
N ASN A 27 -0.15 -0.18 18.07
CA ASN A 27 -0.33 -1.22 19.10
C ASN A 27 0.85 -2.21 19.14
N ILE A 28 1.36 -2.62 17.98
CA ILE A 28 2.53 -3.50 17.92
C ILE A 28 3.77 -2.77 18.44
N THR A 29 3.99 -1.52 18.00
CA THR A 29 5.13 -0.72 18.49
C THR A 29 5.10 -0.59 20.01
N GLU A 30 3.96 -0.19 20.59
CA GLU A 30 3.78 -0.05 22.04
C GLU A 30 4.05 -1.38 22.77
N GLY A 31 3.43 -2.47 22.31
CA GLY A 31 3.59 -3.79 22.92
C GLY A 31 5.04 -4.28 22.95
N PHE A 32 5.80 -4.07 21.87
CA PHE A 32 7.21 -4.46 21.82
C PHE A 32 8.14 -3.53 22.61
N THR A 33 7.80 -2.25 22.75
CA THR A 33 8.58 -1.31 23.58
C THR A 33 8.53 -1.68 25.07
N LEU A 34 7.41 -2.24 25.55
CA LEU A 34 7.33 -2.80 26.91
C LEU A 34 8.32 -3.97 27.14
N GLY A 35 8.69 -4.68 26.08
CA GLY A 35 9.53 -5.88 26.10
C GLY A 35 11.05 -5.64 26.10
N LYS A 36 11.52 -4.44 26.44
CA LYS A 36 12.94 -3.99 26.37
C LYS A 36 13.49 -3.72 24.96
N ILE A 37 12.64 -3.62 23.95
CA ILE A 37 13.04 -3.26 22.58
C ILE A 37 12.97 -1.73 22.42
N THR A 38 13.96 -1.13 21.75
CA THR A 38 13.92 0.31 21.47
C THR A 38 12.73 0.65 20.56
N PRO A 39 12.08 1.82 20.72
CA PRO A 39 10.89 2.13 19.91
C PRO A 39 11.16 2.11 18.39
N GLN A 40 12.37 2.44 17.96
CA GLN A 40 12.75 2.36 16.54
C GLN A 40 12.73 0.91 16.03
N LYS A 41 13.27 -0.03 16.80
CA LYS A 41 13.25 -1.46 16.45
C LYS A 41 11.83 -2.00 16.51
N ALA A 42 11.06 -1.62 17.53
CA ALA A 42 9.65 -2.00 17.65
C ALA A 42 8.82 -1.49 16.45
N THR A 43 9.08 -0.27 15.98
CA THR A 43 8.43 0.30 14.79
C THR A 43 8.79 -0.47 13.52
N ILE A 44 10.05 -0.86 13.33
CA ILE A 44 10.45 -1.68 12.17
C ILE A 44 9.76 -3.05 12.19
N ILE A 45 9.65 -3.67 13.37
CA ILE A 45 8.89 -4.91 13.56
C ILE A 45 7.41 -4.67 13.20
N ALA A 46 6.81 -3.61 13.72
CA ALA A 46 5.41 -3.26 13.48
C ALA A 46 5.11 -3.05 11.99
N ILE A 47 5.95 -2.32 11.26
CA ILE A 47 5.85 -2.14 9.80
C ILE A 47 5.91 -3.49 9.09
N THR A 48 6.85 -4.35 9.48
CA THR A 48 7.07 -5.66 8.84
C THR A 48 5.86 -6.58 9.07
N VAL A 49 5.39 -6.69 10.31
CA VAL A 49 4.24 -7.53 10.67
C VAL A 49 2.96 -7.02 10.02
N SER A 50 2.69 -5.71 10.11
CA SER A 50 1.53 -5.08 9.45
C SER A 50 1.53 -5.33 7.94
N SER A 51 2.67 -5.14 7.28
CA SER A 51 2.79 -5.34 5.82
C SER A 51 2.68 -6.81 5.42
N ALA A 52 3.18 -7.73 6.25
CA ALA A 52 3.05 -9.17 6.02
C ALA A 52 1.59 -9.60 6.11
N LEU A 53 0.87 -9.14 7.14
CA LEU A 53 -0.56 -9.36 7.27
C LEU A 53 -1.33 -8.79 6.08
N PHE A 54 -0.98 -7.58 5.63
CA PHE A 54 -1.57 -6.98 4.44
C PHE A 54 -1.39 -7.84 3.18
N GLY A 55 -0.18 -8.34 2.92
CA GLY A 55 0.09 -9.30 1.84
C GLY A 55 -0.71 -10.60 1.98
N ILE A 56 -0.76 -11.17 3.18
CA ILE A 56 -1.48 -12.43 3.46
C ILE A 56 -2.99 -12.26 3.26
N MET A 57 -3.58 -11.12 3.67
CA MET A 57 -5.00 -10.83 3.43
C MET A 57 -5.34 -10.85 1.93
N HIS A 58 -4.38 -10.52 1.06
CA HIS A 58 -4.53 -10.56 -0.39
C HIS A 58 -4.26 -11.93 -1.03
N ALA A 59 -3.81 -12.92 -0.24
CA ALA A 59 -3.64 -14.30 -0.71
C ALA A 59 -4.99 -14.95 -1.08
N GLY A 60 -6.09 -14.52 -0.45
CA GLY A 60 -7.45 -15.01 -0.74
C GLY A 60 -8.10 -14.41 -1.99
N ASN A 61 -7.45 -13.43 -2.65
CA ASN A 61 -8.03 -12.78 -3.82
C ASN A 61 -7.93 -13.65 -5.08
N PRO A 62 -8.82 -13.46 -6.07
CA PRO A 62 -8.75 -14.18 -7.34
C PRO A 62 -7.39 -14.00 -8.02
N ASN A 63 -6.84 -15.09 -8.58
CA ASN A 63 -5.56 -15.09 -9.30
C ASN A 63 -4.35 -14.68 -8.45
N SER A 64 -4.47 -14.71 -7.12
CA SER A 64 -3.33 -14.44 -6.24
C SER A 64 -2.24 -15.50 -6.40
N SER A 65 -1.00 -15.07 -6.28
CA SER A 65 0.20 -15.90 -6.36
C SER A 65 1.18 -15.52 -5.26
N VAL A 66 2.20 -16.33 -5.03
CA VAL A 66 3.27 -15.98 -4.07
C VAL A 66 3.92 -14.64 -4.44
N THR A 67 4.14 -14.39 -5.73
CA THR A 67 4.65 -13.10 -6.23
C THR A 67 3.71 -11.95 -5.92
N ALA A 68 2.40 -12.14 -6.09
CA ALA A 68 1.40 -11.13 -5.72
C ALA A 68 1.48 -10.79 -4.23
N VAL A 69 1.50 -11.81 -3.36
CA VAL A 69 1.60 -11.62 -1.91
C VAL A 69 2.88 -10.87 -1.51
N ILE A 70 4.03 -11.22 -2.12
CA ILE A 70 5.30 -10.52 -1.88
C ILE A 70 5.23 -9.07 -2.34
N ASN A 71 4.68 -8.80 -3.52
CA ASN A 71 4.56 -7.43 -4.02
C ASN A 71 3.60 -6.59 -3.18
N ILE A 72 2.47 -7.16 -2.73
CA ILE A 72 1.54 -6.48 -1.82
C ILE A 72 2.18 -6.25 -0.46
N PHE A 73 3.03 -7.16 0.04
CA PHE A 73 3.85 -6.89 1.21
C PHE A 73 4.74 -5.65 1.00
N LEU A 74 5.43 -5.55 -0.14
CA LEU A 74 6.26 -4.37 -0.47
C LEU A 74 5.43 -3.09 -0.60
N ALA A 75 4.23 -3.17 -1.20
CA ALA A 75 3.28 -2.06 -1.24
C ALA A 75 2.88 -1.64 0.18
N GLY A 76 2.68 -2.62 1.06
CA GLY A 76 2.35 -2.38 2.45
C GLY A 76 3.45 -1.64 3.23
N VAL A 77 4.72 -1.97 2.95
CA VAL A 77 5.86 -1.23 3.50
C VAL A 77 5.86 0.20 2.96
N MET A 78 5.69 0.38 1.65
CA MET A 78 5.62 1.69 1.01
C MET A 78 4.52 2.58 1.61
N LEU A 79 3.34 2.02 1.89
CA LEU A 79 2.22 2.74 2.50
C LEU A 79 2.43 3.05 3.99
N ALA A 80 3.19 2.22 4.71
CA ALA A 80 3.52 2.46 6.12
C ALA A 80 4.53 3.62 6.31
N VAL A 81 5.46 3.81 5.38
CA VAL A 81 6.52 4.85 5.45
C VAL A 81 5.99 6.26 5.71
N PRO A 82 5.06 6.82 4.90
CA PRO A 82 4.56 8.17 5.16
C PRO A 82 3.85 8.28 6.51
N PHE A 83 3.17 7.23 6.97
CA PHE A 83 2.53 7.23 8.29
C PHE A 83 3.56 7.30 9.42
N VAL A 84 4.58 6.42 9.43
CA VAL A 84 5.57 6.39 10.52
C VAL A 84 6.48 7.61 10.56
N LEU A 85 6.69 8.28 9.42
CA LEU A 85 7.46 9.54 9.37
C LEU A 85 6.62 10.74 9.83
N THR A 86 5.33 10.79 9.48
CA THR A 86 4.49 11.98 9.71
C THR A 86 3.61 11.90 10.96
N GLY A 87 3.33 10.69 11.46
CA GLY A 87 2.31 10.44 12.48
C GLY A 87 0.87 10.64 11.95
N ARG A 88 0.67 10.74 10.63
CA ARG A 88 -0.61 11.09 10.02
C ARG A 88 -0.95 10.11 8.89
N LEU A 89 -2.14 9.53 8.92
CA LEU A 89 -2.59 8.55 7.92
C LEU A 89 -2.98 9.16 6.56
N ALA A 90 -3.22 10.48 6.51
CA ALA A 90 -3.79 11.13 5.33
C ALA A 90 -3.00 10.85 4.04
N LEU A 91 -1.65 10.83 4.11
CA LEU A 91 -0.81 10.58 2.95
C LEU A 91 -0.84 9.10 2.54
N SER A 92 -0.80 8.16 3.49
CA SER A 92 -0.97 6.72 3.20
C SER A 92 -2.32 6.43 2.55
N ILE A 93 -3.41 6.96 3.11
CA ILE A 93 -4.77 6.83 2.57
C ILE A 93 -4.84 7.41 1.16
N GLY A 94 -4.31 8.62 0.96
CA GLY A 94 -4.31 9.29 -0.34
C GLY A 94 -3.55 8.53 -1.41
N ILE A 95 -2.38 7.98 -1.08
CA ILE A 95 -1.57 7.14 -1.99
C ILE A 95 -2.33 5.86 -2.33
N HIS A 96 -2.85 5.14 -1.33
CA HIS A 96 -3.55 3.88 -1.54
C HIS A 96 -4.80 4.09 -2.40
N PHE A 97 -5.65 5.06 -2.03
CA PHE A 97 -6.81 5.45 -2.83
C PHE A 97 -6.41 5.76 -4.28
N SER A 98 -5.38 6.60 -4.47
CA SER A 98 -4.93 7.00 -5.80
C SER A 98 -4.45 5.81 -6.62
N TRP A 99 -3.69 4.90 -6.02
CA TRP A 99 -3.23 3.67 -6.67
C TRP A 99 -4.42 2.87 -7.21
N ASN A 100 -5.40 2.54 -6.36
CA ASN A 100 -6.56 1.76 -6.80
C ASN A 100 -7.42 2.51 -7.82
N PHE A 101 -7.66 3.81 -7.59
CA PHE A 101 -8.52 4.61 -8.46
C PHE A 101 -7.92 4.80 -9.85
N PHE A 102 -6.63 5.10 -9.95
CA PHE A 102 -5.98 5.24 -11.26
C PHE A 102 -5.80 3.89 -11.95
N GLN A 103 -5.34 2.85 -11.24
CA GLN A 103 -5.14 1.52 -11.81
C GLN A 103 -6.44 0.97 -12.40
N ALA A 104 -7.52 0.93 -11.62
CA ALA A 104 -8.76 0.31 -12.05
C ALA A 104 -9.79 1.28 -12.61
N GLY A 105 -9.97 2.46 -12.00
CA GLY A 105 -10.98 3.43 -12.45
C GLY A 105 -10.59 4.20 -13.71
N ILE A 106 -9.32 4.60 -13.81
CA ILE A 106 -8.85 5.34 -14.98
C ILE A 106 -8.39 4.38 -16.07
N PHE A 107 -7.45 3.49 -15.77
CA PHE A 107 -6.79 2.65 -16.77
C PHE A 107 -7.49 1.30 -17.04
N GLY A 108 -8.40 0.86 -16.18
CA GLY A 108 -9.15 -0.39 -16.38
C GLY A 108 -8.37 -1.67 -16.08
N PHE A 109 -7.24 -1.59 -15.37
CA PHE A 109 -6.57 -2.77 -14.87
C PHE A 109 -7.36 -3.42 -13.72
N ARG A 110 -7.09 -4.70 -13.47
CA ARG A 110 -7.55 -5.36 -12.24
C ARG A 110 -6.82 -4.76 -11.05
N VAL A 111 -7.52 -4.63 -9.92
CA VAL A 111 -6.95 -4.21 -8.64
C VAL A 111 -6.98 -5.39 -7.69
N SER A 112 -5.81 -5.91 -7.39
CA SER A 112 -5.60 -7.06 -6.52
C SER A 112 -6.44 -8.27 -6.93
N GLY A 113 -6.48 -8.57 -8.24
CA GLY A 113 -7.26 -9.65 -8.82
C GLY A 113 -8.73 -9.36 -9.06
N LEU A 114 -9.25 -8.23 -8.55
CA LEU A 114 -10.64 -7.83 -8.74
C LEU A 114 -10.83 -7.04 -10.03
N GLU A 115 -11.79 -7.48 -10.83
CA GLU A 115 -12.17 -6.82 -12.07
C GLU A 115 -13.09 -5.63 -11.82
N VAL A 116 -12.85 -4.54 -12.55
CA VAL A 116 -13.68 -3.33 -12.51
C VAL A 116 -14.19 -3.06 -13.92
N ARG A 117 -15.51 -3.17 -14.10
CA ARG A 117 -16.16 -3.07 -15.42
C ARG A 117 -16.48 -1.64 -15.87
N SER A 118 -16.27 -0.65 -15.01
CA SER A 118 -16.66 0.75 -15.25
C SER A 118 -15.48 1.70 -15.09
N SER A 119 -14.44 1.48 -15.91
CA SER A 119 -13.28 2.35 -16.03
C SER A 119 -13.43 3.33 -17.21
N LEU A 120 -12.69 4.45 -17.17
CA LEU A 120 -12.66 5.43 -18.27
C LEU A 120 -11.95 4.89 -19.51
N ILE A 121 -10.82 4.21 -19.31
CA ILE A 121 -10.06 3.53 -20.35
C ILE A 121 -10.19 2.03 -20.12
N GLN A 122 -10.47 1.29 -21.19
CA GLN A 122 -10.50 -0.17 -21.18
C GLN A 122 -9.19 -0.68 -21.78
N ILE A 123 -8.19 -0.92 -20.94
CA ILE A 123 -6.92 -1.49 -21.39
C ILE A 123 -7.08 -2.97 -21.74
N GLN A 124 -6.60 -3.34 -22.92
CA GLN A 124 -6.30 -4.72 -23.26
C GLN A 124 -4.82 -4.97 -22.94
N GLN A 125 -4.58 -5.70 -21.84
CA GLN A 125 -3.23 -6.04 -21.40
C GLN A 125 -2.64 -7.13 -22.31
N GLY A 126 -1.43 -6.89 -22.82
CA GLY A 126 -0.61 -7.87 -23.53
C GLY A 126 0.78 -7.99 -22.91
N GLY A 127 1.58 -8.93 -23.41
CA GLY A 127 2.93 -9.20 -22.89
C GLY A 127 2.95 -10.27 -21.79
N SER A 128 4.09 -10.46 -21.14
CA SER A 128 4.26 -11.54 -20.16
C SER A 128 3.63 -11.23 -18.80
N ASP A 129 3.13 -12.27 -18.13
CA ASP A 129 2.53 -12.15 -16.81
C ASP A 129 3.52 -11.70 -15.74
N TRP A 130 4.79 -12.09 -15.82
CA TRP A 130 5.80 -11.64 -14.87
C TRP A 130 6.07 -10.12 -14.95
N TRP A 131 5.84 -9.51 -16.12
CA TRP A 131 5.99 -8.07 -16.31
C TRP A 131 4.76 -7.30 -15.84
N THR A 132 3.58 -7.80 -16.23
CA THR A 132 2.30 -7.10 -16.12
C THR A 132 1.44 -7.54 -14.94
N GLY A 133 1.78 -8.66 -14.30
CA GLY A 133 1.02 -9.30 -13.22
C GLY A 133 -0.21 -10.07 -13.67
N GLY A 134 -0.40 -10.24 -14.99
CA GLY A 134 -1.43 -11.10 -15.58
C GLY A 134 -2.84 -10.81 -15.04
N ALA A 135 -3.56 -11.88 -14.68
CA ALA A 135 -4.94 -11.80 -14.19
C ALA A 135 -5.08 -11.23 -12.76
N PHE A 136 -3.99 -11.05 -12.02
CA PHE A 136 -4.03 -10.30 -10.75
C PHE A 136 -3.98 -8.79 -10.99
N GLY A 137 -3.35 -8.37 -12.08
CA GLY A 137 -3.09 -6.97 -12.44
C GLY A 137 -1.67 -6.52 -12.06
N PRO A 138 -1.32 -5.25 -12.36
CA PRO A 138 0.03 -4.69 -12.22
C PRO A 138 0.74 -5.00 -10.89
N GLU A 139 -0.02 -5.14 -9.80
CA GLU A 139 0.46 -5.45 -8.46
C GLU A 139 1.19 -6.79 -8.35
N ALA A 140 0.94 -7.76 -9.23
CA ALA A 140 1.69 -9.03 -9.24
C ALA A 140 2.90 -9.04 -10.22
N GLY A 141 3.14 -7.94 -10.93
CA GLY A 141 4.19 -7.85 -11.95
C GLY A 141 5.36 -6.94 -11.55
N VAL A 142 6.43 -6.98 -12.34
CA VAL A 142 7.57 -6.07 -12.18
C VAL A 142 7.16 -4.60 -12.34
N ILE A 143 6.17 -4.30 -13.19
CA ILE A 143 5.67 -2.92 -13.33
C ILE A 143 5.09 -2.39 -12.01
N GLY A 144 4.44 -3.24 -11.20
CA GLY A 144 3.97 -2.89 -9.87
C GLY A 144 5.11 -2.56 -8.92
N ILE A 145 6.19 -3.36 -8.93
CA ILE A 145 7.40 -3.11 -8.13
C ILE A 145 8.01 -1.74 -8.50
N LEU A 146 8.13 -1.43 -9.79
CA LEU A 146 8.64 -0.14 -10.25
C LEU A 146 7.74 1.02 -9.77
N GLY A 147 6.43 0.84 -9.82
CA GLY A 147 5.46 1.80 -9.27
C GLY A 147 5.63 2.02 -7.77
N ILE A 148 5.77 0.94 -6.99
CA ILE A 148 6.01 0.99 -5.54
C ILE A 148 7.29 1.77 -5.23
N LEU A 149 8.40 1.46 -5.92
CA LEU A 149 9.68 2.15 -5.72
C LEU A 149 9.61 3.63 -6.09
N LEU A 150 8.94 3.96 -7.20
CA LEU A 150 8.75 5.33 -7.65
C LEU A 150 7.92 6.15 -6.64
N ILE A 151 6.82 5.59 -6.14
CA ILE A 151 5.97 6.25 -5.14
C ILE A 151 6.72 6.43 -3.82
N LEU A 152 7.48 5.43 -3.38
CA LEU A 152 8.31 5.55 -2.19
C LEU A 152 9.34 6.67 -2.35
N ALA A 153 10.08 6.69 -3.47
CA ALA A 153 11.08 7.72 -3.74
C ALA A 153 10.47 9.12 -3.79
N THR A 154 9.38 9.30 -4.53
CA THR A 154 8.70 10.59 -4.64
C THR A 154 8.07 11.05 -3.32
N THR A 155 7.55 10.13 -2.51
CA THR A 155 7.05 10.43 -1.16
C THR A 155 8.18 10.93 -0.25
N LEU A 156 9.33 10.27 -0.24
CA LEU A 156 10.49 10.71 0.55
C LEU A 156 11.03 12.07 0.07
N LEU A 157 11.07 12.29 -1.25
CA LEU A 157 11.45 13.58 -1.83
C LEU A 157 10.47 14.69 -1.44
N TYR A 158 9.16 14.43 -1.54
CA TYR A 158 8.13 15.37 -1.15
C TYR A 158 8.24 15.76 0.33
N LEU A 159 8.37 14.78 1.23
CA LEU A 159 8.53 15.04 2.66
C LEU A 159 9.79 15.86 2.96
N LYS A 160 10.92 15.52 2.31
CA LYS A 160 12.15 16.28 2.46
C LYS A 160 11.99 17.73 1.96
N TRP A 161 11.34 17.91 0.80
CA TRP A 161 11.07 19.23 0.23
C TRP A 161 10.11 20.06 1.10
N SER A 162 9.15 19.43 1.76
CA SER A 162 8.25 20.07 2.73
C SER A 162 8.90 20.36 4.09
N GLY A 163 10.23 20.25 4.21
CA GLY A 163 10.98 20.51 5.44
C GLY A 163 10.88 19.43 6.51
N LYS A 164 10.28 18.27 6.20
CA LYS A 164 10.17 17.16 7.15
C LYS A 164 11.50 16.41 7.22
N LYS A 165 12.03 16.23 8.43
CA LYS A 165 13.15 15.31 8.68
C LYS A 165 12.69 13.86 8.44
N LEU A 166 13.49 13.09 7.72
CA LEU A 166 13.21 11.68 7.41
C LEU A 166 13.60 10.78 8.58
N GLU A 167 12.92 10.98 9.70
CA GLU A 167 13.02 10.20 10.92
C GLU A 167 11.61 9.84 11.39
N PHE A 168 11.48 8.77 12.17
CA PHE A 168 10.20 8.38 12.75
C PHE A 168 9.60 9.56 13.52
N SER A 169 8.29 9.73 13.45
CA SER A 169 7.59 10.74 14.25
C SER A 169 7.70 10.41 15.74
N ASP A 170 7.43 11.37 16.61
CA ASP A 170 7.57 11.19 18.06
C ASP A 170 6.67 10.07 18.61
N GLN A 171 5.59 9.70 17.91
CA GLN A 171 4.76 8.53 18.21
C GLN A 171 5.51 7.19 18.09
N PHE A 172 6.61 7.14 17.32
CA PHE A 172 7.31 5.92 16.90
C PHE A 172 8.82 5.96 17.23
N LYS A 173 9.25 6.90 18.08
CA LYS A 173 10.64 7.12 18.51
C LYS A 173 10.85 6.73 19.96
#